data_AF-A0A9R0SN65-F1
#
_entry.id   AF-A0A9R0SN65-F1
#
_cell.length_a   1.000
_cell.length_b   1.000
_cell.length_c   1.000
_cell.angle_alpha   90.00
_cell.angle_beta   90.00
_cell.angle_gamma   90.00
#
_symmetry.space_group_name_H-M   'P 1'
#
loop_
_entity.id
_entity.type
_entity.pdbx_description
1 polymer ?
#
loop_
_entity_poly.entity_id
_entity_poly.type
_entity_poly.pdbx_seq_one_letter_code
_entity_poly.pdbx_strand_id
1 'polypeptide(L)'
;MCSSDFICFYDWADCRLIRRIDVTVKNVYWADSGDLVAIASDTSFYILKYNRDVVAAYLEGGKPADEEGAEDAFELLHEVNERVRTGIWVGDCFIYNNSSWRLNYCVGGEVTTMYHLDRPMYLMGYLANQSRVYLIDKEFNVIGYTLLLSLIEYKTLVMRGDLESANEILPSIPKTQYNRLVSVFDTQG
;
A
#
# COMPACT_ATOMS: atom_id res chain seq x y z
N MET A 1 -23.31 -12.66 -10.89
CA MET A 1 -21.93 -12.13 -11.00
C MET A 1 -21.09 -13.01 -10.09
N CYS A 2 -20.17 -13.81 -10.65
CA CYS A 2 -19.25 -14.59 -9.85
C CYS A 2 -18.26 -13.63 -9.19
N SER A 3 -18.53 -13.24 -7.95
CA SER A 3 -17.47 -12.89 -7.02
C SER A 3 -16.54 -14.11 -6.99
N SER A 4 -15.29 -13.98 -7.42
CA SER A 4 -14.30 -15.00 -7.09
C SER A 4 -14.01 -14.84 -5.61
N ASP A 5 -14.48 -15.80 -4.81
CA ASP A 5 -14.32 -15.79 -3.34
C ASP A 5 -12.89 -16.18 -2.92
N PHE A 6 -11.97 -16.29 -3.89
CA PHE A 6 -10.57 -16.58 -3.70
C PHE A 6 -9.73 -15.98 -4.83
N ILE A 7 -8.43 -15.87 -4.56
CA ILE A 7 -7.39 -15.55 -5.53
C ILE A 7 -6.26 -16.58 -5.45
N CYS A 8 -5.73 -16.96 -6.61
CA CYS A 8 -4.56 -17.85 -6.70
C CYS A 8 -3.37 -17.08 -7.25
N PHE A 9 -2.23 -17.17 -6.57
CA PHE A 9 -0.93 -16.69 -7.02
C PHE A 9 -0.14 -17.84 -7.63
N TYR A 10 0.45 -17.62 -8.80
CA TYR A 10 1.23 -18.60 -9.53
C TYR A 10 2.62 -18.08 -9.81
N ASP A 11 3.58 -19.00 -9.89
CA ASP A 11 4.90 -18.71 -10.43
C ASP A 11 4.80 -18.42 -11.93
N TRP A 12 5.55 -17.42 -12.39
CA TRP A 12 5.49 -16.98 -13.79
C TRP A 12 6.24 -17.90 -14.75
N ALA A 13 7.28 -18.61 -14.30
CA ALA A 13 8.10 -19.45 -15.16
C ALA A 13 7.38 -20.76 -15.49
N ASP A 14 6.87 -21.44 -14.46
CA ASP A 14 6.34 -22.80 -14.59
C ASP A 14 4.81 -22.90 -14.38
N CYS A 15 4.13 -21.76 -14.14
CA CYS A 15 2.69 -21.71 -13.81
C CYS A 15 2.31 -22.61 -12.63
N ARG A 16 3.22 -22.81 -11.67
CA ARG A 16 2.96 -23.60 -10.46
C ARG A 16 2.22 -22.75 -9.43
N LEU A 17 1.22 -23.33 -8.77
CA LEU A 17 0.49 -22.65 -7.71
C LEU A 17 1.44 -22.32 -6.55
N ILE A 18 1.53 -21.04 -6.20
CA ILE A 18 2.26 -20.55 -5.03
C ILE A 18 1.35 -20.56 -3.82
N ARG A 19 0.18 -19.93 -3.90
CA ARG A 19 -0.79 -19.86 -2.81
C ARG A 19 -2.17 -19.55 -3.33
N ARG A 20 -3.19 -20.20 -2.77
CA ARG A 20 -4.59 -19.77 -2.84
C ARG A 20 -4.96 -19.02 -1.55
N ILE A 21 -5.59 -17.87 -1.68
CA ILE A 21 -6.11 -17.06 -0.58
C ILE A 21 -7.62 -16.89 -0.78
N ASP A 22 -8.41 -17.37 0.19
CA ASP A 22 -9.87 -17.25 0.17
C ASP A 22 -10.31 -15.86 0.66
N VAL A 23 -10.37 -14.92 -0.28
CA VAL A 23 -10.83 -13.55 -0.06
C VAL A 23 -11.54 -13.04 -1.31
N THR A 24 -12.59 -12.25 -1.15
CA THR A 24 -13.23 -11.54 -2.27
C THR A 24 -12.28 -10.48 -2.80
N VAL A 25 -11.85 -10.64 -4.05
CA VAL A 25 -10.90 -9.72 -4.69
C VAL A 25 -11.58 -8.88 -5.74
N LYS A 26 -11.33 -7.57 -5.66
CA LYS A 26 -11.65 -6.59 -6.70
C LYS A 26 -10.40 -6.14 -7.45
N ASN A 27 -9.29 -5.95 -6.75
CA ASN A 27 -8.01 -5.61 -7.38
C ASN A 27 -6.82 -6.03 -6.51
N VAL A 28 -5.65 -6.12 -7.12
CA VAL A 28 -4.38 -6.50 -6.47
C VAL A 28 -3.31 -5.49 -6.85
N TYR A 29 -2.56 -4.99 -5.88
CA TYR A 29 -1.49 -4.02 -6.09
C TYR A 29 -0.21 -4.55 -5.45
N TRP A 30 0.79 -4.83 -6.27
CA TRP A 30 2.13 -5.20 -5.79
C TRP A 30 2.99 -3.96 -5.57
N ALA A 31 3.77 -3.96 -4.50
CA ALA A 31 4.85 -3.00 -4.35
C ALA A 31 5.97 -3.31 -5.34
N ASP A 32 6.70 -2.28 -5.78
CA ASP A 32 7.82 -2.43 -6.72
C ASP A 32 8.96 -3.28 -6.13
N SER A 33 9.11 -3.30 -4.80
CA SER A 33 10.03 -4.22 -4.11
C SER A 33 9.65 -5.68 -4.35
N GLY A 34 8.35 -5.95 -4.56
CA GLY A 34 7.71 -7.25 -4.68
C GLY A 34 7.66 -8.05 -3.36
N ASP A 35 7.83 -7.38 -2.22
CA ASP A 35 7.75 -7.98 -0.88
C ASP A 35 6.39 -7.70 -0.20
N LEU A 36 5.63 -6.72 -0.71
CA LEU A 36 4.31 -6.35 -0.20
C LEU A 36 3.27 -6.41 -1.32
N VAL A 37 2.07 -6.85 -0.96
CA VAL A 37 0.89 -6.83 -1.83
C VAL A 37 -0.32 -6.30 -1.07
N ALA A 38 -1.09 -5.43 -1.72
CA ALA A 38 -2.40 -5.00 -1.25
C ALA A 38 -3.50 -5.72 -2.05
N ILE A 39 -4.35 -6.50 -1.37
CA ILE A 39 -5.53 -7.13 -1.95
C ILE A 39 -6.75 -6.29 -1.56
N ALA A 40 -7.40 -5.66 -2.54
CA ALA A 40 -8.56 -4.81 -2.33
C ALA A 40 -9.86 -5.59 -2.57
N SER A 41 -10.80 -5.50 -1.63
CA SER A 41 -12.17 -6.02 -1.71
C SER A 41 -13.18 -4.87 -1.94
N ASP A 42 -14.47 -5.16 -1.82
CA ASP A 42 -15.51 -4.14 -1.89
C ASP A 42 -15.69 -3.32 -0.61
N THR A 43 -15.16 -3.77 0.52
CA THR A 43 -15.34 -3.13 1.83
C THR A 43 -14.04 -2.86 2.57
N SER A 44 -12.98 -3.61 2.25
CA SER A 44 -11.71 -3.61 2.95
C SER A 44 -10.55 -3.76 1.97
N PHE A 45 -9.33 -3.59 2.46
CA PHE A 45 -8.15 -4.12 1.80
C PHE A 45 -7.19 -4.73 2.82
N TYR A 46 -6.38 -5.65 2.34
CA TYR A 46 -5.43 -6.44 3.12
C TYR A 46 -4.03 -6.16 2.62
N ILE A 47 -3.11 -5.82 3.52
CA ILE A 47 -1.68 -5.74 3.21
C ILE A 47 -1.04 -7.05 3.66
N LEU A 48 -0.44 -7.77 2.72
CA LEU A 48 0.29 -9.00 2.97
C LEU A 48 1.76 -8.84 2.61
N LYS A 49 2.63 -9.50 3.38
CA LYS A 49 4.03 -9.70 3.05
C LYS A 49 4.18 -10.99 2.24
N TYR A 50 4.99 -10.95 1.19
CA TYR A 50 5.34 -12.10 0.36
C TYR A 50 6.71 -12.65 0.75
N ASN A 51 6.77 -13.92 1.14
CA ASN A 51 7.99 -14.58 1.62
C ASN A 51 8.67 -15.35 0.48
N ARG A 52 9.55 -14.67 -0.26
CA ARG A 52 10.26 -15.24 -1.41
C ARG A 52 11.05 -16.52 -1.10
N ASP A 53 11.75 -16.54 0.03
CA ASP A 53 12.59 -17.68 0.41
C ASP A 53 11.76 -18.94 0.68
N VAL A 54 10.59 -18.78 1.30
CA VAL A 54 9.62 -19.87 1.52
C VAL A 54 9.13 -20.41 0.18
N VAL A 55 8.78 -19.53 -0.75
CA VAL A 55 8.29 -19.94 -2.07
C VAL A 55 9.38 -20.62 -2.89
N ALA A 56 10.61 -20.09 -2.88
CA ALA A 56 11.74 -20.72 -3.55
C ALA A 56 11.98 -22.15 -3.05
N ALA A 57 12.04 -22.34 -1.72
CA ALA A 57 12.19 -23.66 -1.11
C ALA A 57 11.03 -24.60 -1.44
N TYR A 58 9.79 -24.09 -1.48
CA TYR A 58 8.61 -24.87 -1.87
C TYR A 58 8.68 -25.35 -3.33
N LEU A 59 9.08 -24.46 -4.25
CA LEU A 59 9.18 -24.78 -5.66
C LEU A 59 10.32 -25.78 -5.93
N GLU A 60 11.48 -25.62 -5.29
CA GLU A 60 12.62 -26.53 -5.40
C GLU A 60 12.35 -27.92 -4.79
N GLY A 61 11.55 -27.97 -3.72
CA GLY A 61 11.28 -29.20 -2.97
C GLY A 61 10.55 -30.30 -3.75
N GLY A 62 10.15 -30.07 -5.00
CA GLY A 62 9.59 -31.07 -5.91
C GLY A 62 8.29 -31.73 -5.43
N LYS A 63 7.67 -31.20 -4.37
CA LYS A 63 6.39 -31.69 -3.87
C LYS A 63 5.31 -31.50 -4.95
N PRO A 64 4.42 -32.48 -5.15
CA PRO A 64 3.29 -32.31 -6.04
C PRO A 64 2.48 -31.07 -5.63
N ALA A 65 1.95 -30.36 -6.62
CA ALA A 65 1.17 -29.15 -6.39
C ALA A 65 -0.01 -29.50 -5.47
N ASP A 66 0.00 -28.89 -4.29
CA ASP A 66 -1.12 -28.92 -3.35
C ASP A 66 -2.23 -27.99 -3.88
N GLU A 67 -3.49 -28.25 -3.51
CA GLU A 67 -4.63 -27.43 -3.93
C GLU A 67 -4.58 -26.00 -3.36
N GLU A 68 -3.84 -25.79 -2.26
CA GLU A 68 -3.71 -24.49 -1.60
C GLU A 68 -2.33 -23.82 -1.73
N GLY A 69 -1.31 -24.53 -2.25
CA GLY A 69 0.07 -24.03 -2.33
C GLY A 69 0.80 -23.93 -0.98
N ALA A 70 1.87 -23.14 -0.91
CA ALA A 70 2.68 -22.95 0.29
C ALA A 70 2.03 -21.95 1.27
N GLU A 71 1.55 -22.45 2.41
CA GLU A 71 0.84 -21.66 3.44
C GLU A 71 1.57 -20.38 3.86
N ASP A 72 2.86 -20.49 4.15
CA ASP A 72 3.69 -19.37 4.63
C ASP A 72 4.21 -18.45 3.51
N ALA A 73 3.75 -18.62 2.26
CA ALA A 73 4.12 -17.75 1.14
C ALA A 73 3.65 -16.30 1.34
N PHE A 74 2.54 -16.12 2.04
CA PHE A 74 1.98 -14.81 2.35
C PHE A 74 1.65 -14.69 3.84
N GLU A 75 2.06 -13.58 4.45
CA GLU A 75 1.74 -13.24 5.83
C GLU A 75 0.82 -12.02 5.84
N LEU A 76 -0.35 -12.11 6.46
CA LEU A 76 -1.23 -10.96 6.65
C LEU A 76 -0.62 -10.00 7.66
N LEU A 77 -0.28 -8.78 7.24
CA LEU A 77 0.24 -7.74 8.12
C LEU A 77 -0.89 -6.88 8.70
N HIS A 78 -1.78 -6.40 7.81
CA HIS A 78 -2.80 -5.43 8.18
C HIS A 78 -4.10 -5.63 7.40
N GLU A 79 -5.22 -5.34 8.06
CA GLU A 79 -6.53 -5.19 7.44
C GLU A 79 -7.05 -3.77 7.68
N VAL A 80 -7.51 -3.13 6.61
CA VAL A 80 -8.08 -1.78 6.66
C VAL A 80 -9.49 -1.82 6.11
N ASN A 81 -10.46 -1.36 6.91
CA ASN A 81 -11.89 -1.34 6.59
C ASN A 81 -12.27 -0.13 5.72
N GLU A 82 -11.56 0.06 4.61
CA GLU A 82 -11.90 1.06 3.59
C GLU A 82 -11.97 0.43 2.19
N ARG A 83 -12.95 0.88 1.40
CA ARG A 83 -13.06 0.48 0.00
C ARG A 83 -12.10 1.27 -0.88
N VAL A 84 -11.07 0.60 -1.40
CA VAL A 84 -10.13 1.15 -2.38
C VAL A 84 -10.80 1.31 -3.76
N ARG A 85 -10.67 2.49 -4.38
CA ARG A 85 -11.03 2.72 -5.79
C ARG A 85 -9.85 2.43 -6.71
N THR A 86 -8.74 3.12 -6.46
CA THR A 86 -7.44 2.89 -7.10
C THR A 86 -6.36 3.01 -6.04
N GLY A 87 -5.25 2.31 -6.24
CA GLY A 87 -4.09 2.34 -5.34
C GLY A 87 -2.78 2.24 -6.12
N ILE A 88 -1.71 2.76 -5.54
CA ILE A 88 -0.33 2.61 -6.00
C ILE A 88 0.59 2.47 -4.79
N TRP A 89 1.68 1.73 -4.93
CA TRP A 89 2.74 1.69 -3.93
C TRP A 89 3.81 2.72 -4.25
N VAL A 90 4.38 3.33 -3.22
CA VAL A 90 5.59 4.15 -3.31
C VAL A 90 6.49 3.77 -2.13
N GLY A 91 7.49 2.93 -2.40
CA GLY A 91 8.16 2.19 -1.32
C GLY A 91 7.14 1.34 -0.55
N ASP A 92 7.19 1.42 0.78
CA ASP A 92 6.25 0.71 1.67
C ASP A 92 4.97 1.51 1.96
N CYS A 93 4.75 2.62 1.23
CA CYS A 93 3.58 3.47 1.38
C CYS A 93 2.52 3.11 0.35
N PHE A 94 1.40 2.54 0.80
CA PHE A 94 0.26 2.27 -0.07
C PHE A 94 -0.63 3.51 -0.16
N ILE A 95 -0.56 4.20 -1.29
CA ILE A 95 -1.37 5.39 -1.58
C ILE A 95 -2.62 4.95 -2.30
N TYR A 96 -3.79 5.38 -1.84
CA TYR A 96 -5.06 5.01 -2.44
C TYR A 96 -6.08 6.11 -2.32
N ASN A 97 -7.11 6.06 -3.17
CA ASN A 97 -8.31 6.83 -2.93
C ASN A 97 -9.51 5.92 -2.65
N ASN A 98 -10.44 6.40 -1.84
CA ASN A 98 -11.57 5.60 -1.36
C ASN A 98 -12.92 6.04 -1.96
N SER A 99 -13.99 5.32 -1.60
CA SER A 99 -15.36 5.64 -2.04
C SER A 99 -15.88 6.99 -1.56
N SER A 100 -15.30 7.54 -0.49
CA SER A 100 -15.64 8.84 0.12
C SER A 100 -14.80 9.99 -0.44
N TRP A 101 -14.14 9.78 -1.59
CA TRP A 101 -13.34 10.78 -2.30
C TRP A 101 -12.20 11.35 -1.44
N ARG A 102 -11.59 10.52 -0.60
CA ARG A 102 -10.37 10.88 0.13
C ARG A 102 -9.18 10.25 -0.55
N LEU A 103 -8.11 11.01 -0.67
CA LEU A 103 -6.79 10.54 -1.03
C LEU A 103 -6.03 10.26 0.26
N ASN A 104 -5.73 8.98 0.50
CA ASN A 104 -5.14 8.46 1.71
C ASN A 104 -3.80 7.81 1.41
N TYR A 105 -2.95 7.69 2.41
CA TYR A 105 -1.88 6.70 2.41
C TYR A 105 -2.03 5.77 3.62
N CYS A 106 -1.51 4.55 3.48
CA CYS A 106 -1.37 3.58 4.53
C CYS A 106 0.09 3.15 4.66
N VAL A 107 0.64 3.18 5.88
CA VAL A 107 1.98 2.69 6.21
C VAL A 107 1.87 1.91 7.52
N GLY A 108 2.22 0.62 7.51
CA GLY A 108 2.15 -0.21 8.72
C GLY A 108 0.76 -0.31 9.34
N GLY A 109 -0.30 -0.31 8.51
CA GLY A 109 -1.70 -0.35 8.95
C GLY A 109 -2.30 1.01 9.31
N GLU A 110 -1.47 2.01 9.57
CA GLU A 110 -1.92 3.36 9.91
C GLU A 110 -2.36 4.12 8.66
N VAL A 111 -3.61 4.57 8.65
CA VAL A 111 -4.21 5.33 7.55
C VAL A 111 -4.19 6.82 7.86
N THR A 112 -3.68 7.62 6.93
CA THR A 112 -3.74 9.09 7.02
C THR A 112 -4.37 9.67 5.76
N THR A 113 -5.41 10.49 5.95
CA THR A 113 -5.99 11.29 4.86
C THR A 113 -5.11 12.48 4.53
N MET A 114 -4.71 12.59 3.26
CA MET A 114 -3.94 13.72 2.75
C MET A 114 -4.82 14.83 2.20
N TYR A 115 -5.83 14.47 1.40
CA TYR A 115 -6.68 15.41 0.69
C TYR A 115 -8.11 14.89 0.59
N HIS A 116 -9.06 15.80 0.68
CA HIS A 116 -10.44 15.58 0.27
C HIS A 116 -10.55 15.99 -1.21
N LEU A 117 -10.97 15.05 -2.05
CA LEU A 117 -11.18 15.26 -3.47
C LEU A 117 -12.61 15.79 -3.67
N ASP A 118 -12.77 16.70 -4.61
CA ASP A 118 -14.03 17.34 -4.99
C ASP A 118 -14.84 16.49 -5.98
N ARG A 119 -14.19 15.54 -6.65
CA ARG A 119 -14.80 14.64 -7.63
C ARG A 119 -14.15 13.25 -7.63
N PRO A 120 -14.78 12.24 -8.26
CA PRO A 120 -14.17 10.94 -8.47
C PRO A 120 -12.91 11.06 -9.35
N MET A 121 -11.77 10.68 -8.78
CA MET A 121 -10.47 10.66 -9.44
C MET A 121 -9.89 9.22 -9.44
N TYR A 122 -8.89 8.98 -10.28
CA TYR A 122 -8.17 7.70 -10.41
C TYR A 122 -6.66 7.97 -10.38
N LEU A 123 -5.92 7.18 -9.59
CA LEU A 123 -4.47 7.30 -9.48
C LEU A 123 -3.77 6.92 -10.80
N MET A 124 -2.85 7.77 -11.23
CA MET A 124 -2.02 7.56 -12.42
C MET A 124 -0.58 7.16 -12.04
N GLY A 125 -0.03 7.75 -10.98
CA GLY A 125 1.34 7.46 -10.53
C GLY A 125 1.92 8.55 -9.65
N TYR A 126 3.12 8.30 -9.15
CA TYR A 126 3.88 9.22 -8.32
C TYR A 126 5.19 9.63 -9.02
N LEU A 127 5.47 10.93 -9.05
CA LEU A 127 6.73 11.48 -9.57
C LEU A 127 7.60 11.97 -8.42
N ALA A 128 8.65 11.22 -8.11
CA ALA A 128 9.54 11.50 -6.98
C ALA A 128 10.26 12.84 -7.10
N ASN A 129 10.74 13.19 -8.30
CA ASN A 129 11.42 14.47 -8.58
C ASN A 129 10.54 15.71 -8.36
N GLN A 130 9.22 15.54 -8.32
CA GLN A 130 8.25 16.61 -8.06
C GLN A 130 7.54 16.43 -6.72
N SER A 131 7.77 15.31 -6.02
CA SER A 131 7.05 14.91 -4.82
C SER A 131 5.54 15.04 -4.98
N ARG A 132 5.02 14.51 -6.09
CA ARG A 132 3.60 14.65 -6.48
C ARG A 132 3.00 13.33 -6.93
N VAL A 133 1.80 13.06 -6.43
CA VAL A 133 0.93 12.02 -6.94
C VAL A 133 -0.05 12.62 -7.94
N TYR A 134 -0.16 12.01 -9.11
CA TYR A 134 -1.03 12.46 -10.18
C TYR A 134 -2.28 11.60 -10.23
N LEU A 135 -3.41 12.28 -10.36
CA LEU A 135 -4.72 11.67 -10.53
C LEU A 135 -5.39 12.21 -11.79
N ILE A 136 -6.28 11.42 -12.38
CA ILE A 136 -7.09 11.77 -13.54
C ILE A 136 -8.58 11.57 -13.24
N ASP A 137 -9.45 12.43 -13.76
CA ASP A 137 -10.90 12.22 -13.74
C ASP A 137 -11.44 11.64 -15.06
N LYS A 138 -12.76 11.42 -15.11
CA LYS A 138 -13.44 10.90 -16.31
C LYS A 138 -13.48 11.89 -17.48
N GLU A 139 -13.18 13.16 -17.24
CA GLU A 139 -13.10 14.22 -18.24
C GLU A 139 -11.65 14.42 -18.74
N PHE A 140 -10.74 13.53 -18.35
CA PHE A 140 -9.31 13.56 -18.67
C PHE A 140 -8.56 14.75 -18.05
N ASN A 141 -9.09 15.39 -17.02
CA ASN A 141 -8.35 16.41 -16.29
C ASN A 141 -7.32 15.75 -15.37
N VAL A 142 -6.05 16.15 -15.48
CA VAL A 142 -4.94 15.66 -14.67
C VAL A 142 -4.63 16.64 -13.55
N ILE A 143 -4.61 16.17 -12.31
CA ILE A 143 -4.34 16.99 -11.12
C ILE A 143 -3.22 16.34 -10.30
N GLY A 144 -2.22 17.15 -9.93
CA GLY A 144 -1.11 16.72 -9.08
C GLY A 144 -1.27 17.19 -7.64
N TYR A 145 -1.24 16.26 -6.69
CA TYR A 145 -1.25 16.54 -5.26
C TYR A 145 0.14 16.35 -4.66
N THR A 146 0.58 17.29 -3.81
CA THR A 146 1.88 17.18 -3.16
C THR A 146 1.88 16.05 -2.15
N LEU A 147 2.83 15.14 -2.27
CA LEU A 147 3.10 14.06 -1.35
C LEU A 147 4.61 14.00 -1.07
N LEU A 148 4.99 14.37 0.14
CA LEU A 148 6.38 14.36 0.59
C LEU A 148 6.65 13.05 1.33
N LEU A 149 7.42 12.15 0.73
CA LEU A 149 7.80 10.89 1.36
C LEU A 149 8.60 11.11 2.65
N SER A 150 9.50 12.11 2.67
CA SER A 150 10.24 12.47 3.89
C SER A 150 9.33 12.86 5.06
N LEU A 151 8.19 13.50 4.77
CA LEU A 151 7.20 13.83 5.79
C LEU A 151 6.48 12.57 6.31
N ILE A 152 6.20 11.61 5.43
CA ILE A 152 5.60 10.33 5.83
C ILE A 152 6.59 9.54 6.67
N GLU A 153 7.83 9.40 6.21
CA GLU A 153 8.90 8.68 6.88
C GLU A 153 9.18 9.25 8.27
N TYR A 154 9.29 10.58 8.38
CA TYR A 154 9.41 11.26 9.67
C TYR A 154 8.25 10.91 10.62
N LYS A 155 7.00 10.96 10.13
CA LYS A 155 5.82 10.62 10.95
C LYS A 155 5.87 9.17 11.42
N THR A 156 6.24 8.25 10.53
CA THR A 156 6.36 6.83 10.86
C THR A 156 7.45 6.58 11.89
N LEU A 157 8.61 7.23 11.80
CA LEU A 157 9.68 7.13 12.79
C LEU A 157 9.27 7.67 14.16
N VAL A 158 8.62 8.84 14.19
CA VAL A 158 8.08 9.42 15.44
C VAL A 158 7.04 8.52 16.07
N MET A 159 6.14 7.91 15.27
CA MET A 159 5.15 6.95 15.76
C MET A 159 5.79 5.68 16.33
N ARG A 160 6.94 5.25 15.79
CA ARG A 160 7.72 4.12 16.30
C ARG A 160 8.60 4.47 17.51
N GLY A 161 8.65 5.74 17.92
CA GLY A 161 9.50 6.22 19.01
C GLY A 161 10.97 6.39 18.65
N ASP A 162 11.35 6.23 17.38
CA ASP A 162 12.72 6.44 16.90
C ASP A 162 12.93 7.92 16.56
N LEU A 163 13.10 8.72 17.61
CA LEU A 163 13.30 10.16 17.49
C LEU A 163 14.67 10.53 16.93
N GLU A 164 15.68 9.67 17.09
CA GLU A 164 17.03 9.91 16.58
C GLU A 164 17.00 9.92 15.06
N SER A 165 16.54 8.83 14.44
CA SER A 165 16.40 8.74 12.98
C SER A 165 15.43 9.80 12.43
N ALA A 166 14.33 10.10 13.16
CA ALA A 166 13.39 11.14 12.74
C ALA A 166 14.08 12.52 12.62
N ASN A 167 14.94 12.87 13.59
CA ASN A 167 15.67 14.15 13.57
C ASN A 167 16.65 14.27 12.41
N GLU A 168 17.19 13.15 11.89
CA GLU A 168 18.05 13.16 10.71
C GLU A 168 17.29 13.48 9.42
N ILE A 169 16.01 13.08 9.33
CA ILE A 169 15.15 13.33 8.17
C ILE A 169 14.58 14.75 8.17
N LEU A 170 14.36 15.33 9.36
CA LEU A 170 13.73 16.63 9.54
C LEU A 170 14.28 17.75 8.61
N PRO A 171 15.60 17.90 8.37
CA PRO A 171 16.15 18.93 7.49
C PRO A 171 15.73 18.79 6.01
N SER A 172 15.35 17.58 5.57
CA SER A 172 14.88 17.33 4.21
C SER A 172 13.43 17.79 3.98
N ILE A 173 12.69 18.08 5.05
CA ILE A 173 11.30 18.50 4.99
C ILE A 173 11.24 20.02 4.80
N PRO A 174 10.50 20.54 3.79
CA PRO A 174 10.32 21.97 3.63
C PRO A 174 9.70 22.62 4.87
N LYS A 175 10.28 23.72 5.36
CA LYS A 175 9.81 24.44 6.55
C LYS A 175 8.32 24.83 6.50
N THR A 176 7.77 25.06 5.31
CA THR A 176 6.35 25.34 5.09
C THR A 176 5.43 24.20 5.56
N GLN A 177 5.96 22.98 5.70
CA GLN A 177 5.21 21.79 6.13
C GLN A 177 5.33 21.52 7.64
N TYR A 178 6.12 22.31 8.38
CA TYR A 178 6.38 22.06 9.80
C TYR A 178 5.12 22.14 10.68
N ASN A 179 4.11 22.92 10.29
CA ASN A 179 2.83 22.94 10.98
C ASN A 179 2.15 21.56 11.00
N ARG A 180 2.42 20.70 10.01
CA ARG A 180 1.91 19.32 9.95
C ARG A 180 2.74 18.33 10.80
N LEU A 181 3.88 18.78 11.33
CA LEU A 181 4.72 18.02 12.27
C LEU A 181 4.26 18.24 13.72
N VAL A 182 3.82 19.47 14.06
CA VAL A 182 3.38 19.83 15.42
C VAL A 182 2.23 18.95 15.89
N SER A 183 1.26 18.65 15.02
CA SER A 183 0.11 17.78 15.35
C SER A 183 0.51 16.35 15.75
N VAL A 184 1.70 15.89 15.33
CA VAL A 184 2.19 14.54 15.68
C VAL A 184 2.55 14.48 17.16
N PHE A 185 3.14 15.55 17.70
CA PHE A 185 3.51 15.64 19.12
C PHE A 185 2.29 15.77 20.03
N ASP A 186 1.25 16.49 19.60
CA ASP A 186 0.00 16.63 20.35
C ASP A 186 -0.79 15.32 20.48
N THR A 187 -0.57 14.36 19.57
CA THR A 187 -1.25 13.05 19.63
C THR A 187 -0.58 12.08 20.61
N GLN A 188 0.63 12.41 21.11
CA GLN A 188 1.37 11.62 22.10
C GLN A 188 1.21 12.15 23.55
N GLY A 189 0.36 13.16 23.76
CA GLY A 189 0.08 13.79 25.06
C GLY A 189 -1.20 13.31 25.74
#